data_AF-A0A8B8S1F1-F1
#
_entry.id   AF-A0A8B8S1F1-F1
#
_cell.length_a   1.000
_cell.length_b   1.000
_cell.length_c   1.000
_cell.angle_alpha   90.00
_cell.angle_beta   90.00
_cell.angle_gamma   90.00
#
_symmetry.space_group_name_H-M   'P 1'
#
loop_
_entity.id
_entity.type
_entity.pdbx_description
1 polymer ?
#
loop_
_entity_poly.entity_id
_entity_poly.type
_entity_poly.pdbx_seq_one_letter_code
_entity_poly.pdbx_strand_id
1 'polypeptide(L)'
;MPGGAWGARWGLGQDRGSCPRPEGWALRKEHGLPGPARWGVAPGLDGGAQAWVLERDLRLPPCRVPGEDGSGWLPGPHAGPLPCCSNSLIATNAARLRLIAGPEKRLLEMGLRRAQGPDGGLTASTYSYLGGFDGSSNVLAGQLRGVPVAGTLAHSFVTSFLGTEVPPDPMLAPAAGQGPTVDLAASVETWLERVCAHLGLGVQEPHRGERAAFVAYALAFPRAFQGLLDTYSVRRSGLPNFLAVALALEGLGYQAVGVRLDSGDLLQQAQEIRGVFRTVAAHNSIDEEELARLAQKGSEVNGIGIGTSVVTCPRQPSLGCVYKLVSVGGQPRMKLTEDPEKQTLPGSKAAFRLLGSNGSLLMDVLQLAEEPPPQAGQELRVWPRGAQESCTVRPAHVEPLLRLWVQQGQLCEPLPSLAESRAFAQLSLSRLSPAHRRLEQPELYQVALSEKLQALVDKLSASSPRESPMVGAA
;
A
#
# COMPACT_ATOMS: atom_id res chain seq x y z
N MET A 1 -21.77 -29.48 28.84
CA MET A 1 -22.92 -28.99 29.64
C MET A 1 -22.74 -29.50 31.06
N PRO A 2 -22.86 -28.66 32.10
CA PRO A 2 -22.07 -27.43 32.26
C PRO A 2 -21.56 -27.25 33.72
N GLY A 3 -20.73 -26.23 33.93
CA GLY A 3 -20.75 -25.48 35.20
C GLY A 3 -19.41 -24.89 35.62
N GLY A 4 -19.26 -23.56 35.51
CA GLY A 4 -18.28 -22.81 36.32
C GLY A 4 -17.55 -21.65 35.63
N ALA A 5 -18.27 -20.70 35.03
CA ALA A 5 -17.72 -19.41 34.61
C ALA A 5 -17.78 -18.41 35.78
N TRP A 6 -16.66 -17.71 36.06
CA TRP A 6 -16.63 -16.52 36.90
C TRP A 6 -16.51 -15.28 36.01
N GLY A 7 -17.59 -14.52 35.90
CA GLY A 7 -17.64 -13.21 35.25
C GLY A 7 -17.81 -12.11 36.29
N ALA A 8 -16.92 -11.12 36.28
CA ALA A 8 -17.08 -9.89 37.06
C ALA A 8 -17.85 -8.85 36.22
N ARG A 9 -19.02 -8.45 36.72
CA ARG A 9 -19.82 -7.32 36.23
C ARG A 9 -19.29 -6.02 36.82
N TRP A 10 -19.15 -4.99 35.98
CA TRP A 10 -19.09 -3.60 36.43
C TRP A 10 -20.49 -3.00 36.35
N GLY A 11 -21.03 -2.61 37.52
CA GLY A 11 -22.32 -1.96 37.66
C GLY A 11 -22.23 -0.47 37.38
N LEU A 12 -23.12 0.03 36.52
CA LEU A 12 -23.37 1.46 36.33
C LEU A 12 -24.41 1.91 37.35
N GLY A 13 -24.00 2.72 38.32
CA GLY A 13 -24.88 3.46 39.20
C GLY A 13 -25.37 4.75 38.54
N GLN A 14 -26.68 4.96 38.54
CA GLN A 14 -27.33 6.25 38.30
C GLN A 14 -27.32 7.07 39.60
N ASP A 15 -26.98 8.37 39.54
CA ASP A 15 -27.95 9.41 39.91
C ASP A 15 -27.46 10.85 39.57
N ARG A 16 -28.30 11.51 38.77
CA ARG A 16 -28.77 12.92 38.72
C ARG A 16 -27.84 14.11 39.02
N GLY A 17 -27.75 14.98 38.00
CA GLY A 17 -27.53 16.43 38.10
C GLY A 17 -27.90 17.14 36.79
N SER A 18 -29.08 17.78 36.77
CA SER A 18 -29.69 18.70 35.77
C SER A 18 -28.81 19.91 35.41
N CYS A 19 -28.80 20.63 34.27
CA CYS A 19 -29.72 21.00 33.16
C CYS A 19 -28.87 21.86 32.14
N PRO A 20 -29.35 22.43 31.01
CA PRO A 20 -30.20 21.95 29.90
C PRO A 20 -29.45 21.92 28.53
N ARG A 21 -29.98 21.16 27.56
CA ARG A 21 -29.74 21.38 26.12
C ARG A 21 -30.96 22.07 25.51
N PRO A 22 -30.82 22.94 24.50
CA PRO A 22 -31.95 23.41 23.71
C PRO A 22 -32.39 22.33 22.71
N GLU A 23 -33.66 21.95 22.82
CA GLU A 23 -34.53 21.46 21.76
C GLU A 23 -34.73 22.58 20.70
N GLY A 24 -35.16 22.36 19.45
CA GLY A 24 -35.57 21.18 18.70
C GLY A 24 -35.08 21.31 17.24
N TRP A 25 -35.50 20.52 16.27
CA TRP A 25 -36.87 20.11 15.98
C TRP A 25 -36.94 18.63 15.56
N ALA A 26 -38.01 17.99 16.01
CA ALA A 26 -38.36 16.59 15.79
C ALA A 26 -39.12 16.38 14.47
N LEU A 27 -39.07 15.15 13.95
CA LEU A 27 -40.26 14.41 13.52
C LEU A 27 -39.96 12.89 13.47
N ARG A 28 -40.68 12.16 14.34
CA ARG A 28 -40.96 10.69 14.37
C ARG A 28 -41.76 10.29 13.09
N LYS A 29 -42.00 9.03 12.69
CA LYS A 29 -41.71 7.65 13.13
C LYS A 29 -42.03 6.71 11.93
N GLU A 30 -41.37 5.55 11.91
CA GLU A 30 -41.86 4.21 11.51
C GLU A 30 -42.52 3.99 10.14
N HIS A 31 -41.88 3.15 9.30
CA HIS A 31 -42.53 1.97 8.69
C HIS A 31 -41.48 0.91 8.29
N GLY A 32 -41.61 -0.30 8.85
CA GLY A 32 -41.32 -1.61 8.22
C GLY A 32 -39.92 -1.91 7.68
N LEU A 33 -39.23 -2.86 8.32
CA LEU A 33 -38.19 -3.66 7.66
C LEU A 33 -38.77 -4.32 6.39
N PRO A 34 -38.19 -4.17 5.19
CA PRO A 34 -38.55 -5.04 4.08
C PRO A 34 -37.92 -6.41 4.33
N GLY A 35 -38.75 -7.45 4.37
CA GLY A 35 -38.30 -8.84 4.29
C GLY A 35 -37.54 -9.11 2.98
N PRO A 36 -36.98 -10.32 2.80
CA PRO A 36 -36.20 -10.64 1.61
C PRO A 36 -37.07 -10.45 0.36
N ALA A 37 -36.66 -9.52 -0.51
CA ALA A 37 -37.30 -9.32 -1.79
C ALA A 37 -37.23 -10.63 -2.58
N ARG A 38 -38.40 -11.27 -2.78
CA ARG A 38 -38.55 -12.30 -3.81
C ARG A 38 -38.54 -11.59 -5.15
N TRP A 39 -37.43 -11.69 -5.85
CA TRP A 39 -37.30 -11.20 -7.22
C TRP A 39 -38.09 -12.14 -8.14
N GLY A 40 -39.20 -11.66 -8.68
CA GLY A 40 -39.96 -12.34 -9.71
C GLY A 40 -39.23 -12.23 -11.05
N VAL A 41 -39.04 -13.36 -11.73
CA VAL A 41 -38.52 -13.44 -13.10
C VAL A 41 -39.63 -12.99 -14.05
N ALA A 42 -39.37 -11.95 -14.86
CA ALA A 42 -40.22 -11.64 -16.00
C ALA A 42 -40.00 -12.72 -17.09
N PRO A 43 -41.04 -13.39 -17.60
CA PRO A 43 -40.88 -14.42 -18.62
C PRO A 43 -40.63 -13.76 -19.98
N GLY A 44 -39.53 -14.12 -20.66
CA GLY A 44 -39.32 -13.74 -22.06
C GLY A 44 -37.91 -13.38 -22.52
N LEU A 45 -36.86 -13.55 -21.71
CA LEU A 45 -35.47 -13.46 -22.16
C LEU A 45 -34.86 -14.86 -22.14
N ASP A 46 -34.68 -15.46 -23.32
CA ASP A 46 -33.87 -16.67 -23.46
C ASP A 46 -32.45 -16.38 -22.94
N GLY A 47 -32.08 -17.07 -21.86
CA GLY A 47 -30.83 -16.91 -21.12
C GLY A 47 -29.62 -17.24 -21.97
N GLY A 48 -29.01 -16.22 -22.56
CA GLY A 48 -27.74 -16.33 -23.28
C GLY A 48 -26.58 -15.87 -22.41
N ALA A 49 -25.60 -16.75 -22.16
CA ALA A 49 -24.40 -16.42 -21.40
C ALA A 49 -23.67 -15.20 -21.99
N GLN A 50 -23.34 -14.24 -21.12
CA GLN A 50 -22.59 -13.02 -21.42
C GLN A 50 -21.19 -13.11 -20.81
N ALA A 51 -20.17 -12.61 -21.50
CA ALA A 51 -18.81 -12.56 -20.99
C ALA A 51 -18.25 -11.14 -21.04
N TRP A 52 -17.80 -10.68 -19.88
CA TRP A 52 -17.17 -9.38 -19.68
C TRP A 52 -15.72 -9.52 -19.26
N VAL A 53 -14.91 -8.56 -19.68
CA VAL A 53 -13.48 -8.54 -19.40
C VAL A 53 -13.07 -7.14 -18.96
N LEU A 54 -12.32 -7.06 -17.87
CA LEU A 54 -11.56 -5.85 -17.52
C LEU A 54 -10.24 -5.94 -18.30
N GLU A 55 -9.89 -4.91 -19.07
CA GLU A 55 -8.60 -4.79 -19.78
C GLU A 55 -7.82 -3.58 -19.23
N ARG A 56 -6.49 -3.69 -19.16
CA ARG A 56 -5.58 -2.56 -18.87
C ARG A 56 -5.09 -1.96 -20.19
N ASP A 57 -4.58 -0.72 -20.21
CA ASP A 57 -3.87 -0.15 -21.37
C ASP A 57 -2.71 -1.04 -21.91
N LEU A 58 -2.23 -2.00 -21.10
CA LEU A 58 -1.32 -3.07 -21.50
C LEU A 58 -2.01 -4.23 -22.26
N ARG A 59 -3.27 -4.08 -22.67
CA ARG A 59 -4.01 -4.96 -23.60
C ARG A 59 -4.23 -6.40 -23.12
N LEU A 60 -4.02 -6.68 -21.82
CA LEU A 60 -4.28 -7.97 -21.17
C LEU A 60 -5.46 -7.89 -20.18
N PRO A 61 -6.22 -8.99 -20.01
CA PRO A 61 -7.32 -9.04 -19.07
C PRO A 61 -6.87 -9.42 -17.65
N PRO A 62 -6.94 -8.52 -16.64
CA PRO A 62 -6.81 -8.88 -15.22
C PRO A 62 -7.97 -9.72 -14.67
N CYS A 63 -9.18 -9.59 -15.21
CA CYS A 63 -10.33 -10.39 -14.77
C CYS A 63 -11.33 -10.66 -15.89
N ARG A 64 -12.10 -11.72 -15.74
CA ARG A 64 -13.22 -12.08 -16.60
C ARG A 64 -14.43 -12.45 -15.76
N VAL A 65 -15.60 -11.94 -16.12
CA VAL A 65 -16.86 -12.20 -15.41
C VAL A 65 -17.89 -12.74 -16.42
N PRO A 66 -18.15 -14.06 -16.41
CA PRO A 66 -19.29 -14.64 -17.13
C PRO A 66 -20.58 -14.49 -16.30
N GLY A 67 -21.73 -14.33 -16.96
CA GLY A 67 -23.04 -14.29 -16.29
C GLY A 67 -24.18 -14.71 -17.23
N GLU A 68 -25.23 -15.33 -16.68
CA GLU A 68 -26.30 -15.95 -17.48
C GLU A 68 -27.53 -15.03 -17.68
N ASP A 69 -27.80 -14.06 -16.80
CA ASP A 69 -29.09 -13.33 -16.80
C ASP A 69 -28.96 -11.79 -16.65
N GLY A 70 -28.01 -11.17 -17.36
CA GLY A 70 -27.82 -9.70 -17.29
C GLY A 70 -27.20 -9.20 -15.97
N SER A 71 -26.99 -10.07 -14.98
CA SER A 71 -26.27 -9.76 -13.72
C SER A 71 -24.82 -9.30 -13.93
N GLY A 72 -24.20 -9.64 -15.06
CA GLY A 72 -22.88 -9.14 -15.46
C GLY A 72 -22.84 -7.63 -15.81
N TRP A 73 -24.01 -7.00 -16.04
CA TRP A 73 -24.14 -5.55 -16.27
C TRP A 73 -24.07 -4.73 -14.98
N LEU A 74 -24.46 -5.33 -13.85
CA LEU A 74 -24.58 -4.68 -12.55
C LEU A 74 -23.75 -5.42 -11.49
N PRO A 75 -22.42 -5.58 -11.66
CA PRO A 75 -21.63 -5.73 -10.46
C PRO A 75 -21.79 -4.39 -9.71
N GLY A 76 -22.54 -4.39 -8.61
CA GLY A 76 -22.79 -3.18 -7.83
C GLY A 76 -21.48 -2.46 -7.48
N PRO A 77 -21.51 -1.22 -6.99
CA PRO A 77 -20.31 -0.41 -6.74
C PRO A 77 -19.25 -1.10 -5.84
N HIS A 78 -19.65 -2.10 -5.05
CA HIS A 78 -18.77 -2.93 -4.21
C HIS A 78 -18.21 -4.20 -4.88
N ALA A 79 -18.77 -4.63 -6.01
CA ALA A 79 -18.38 -5.82 -6.78
C ALA A 79 -17.85 -5.50 -8.19
N GLY A 80 -17.90 -4.24 -8.61
CA GLY A 80 -17.37 -3.78 -9.89
C GLY A 80 -15.83 -3.89 -9.94
N PRO A 81 -15.23 -3.89 -11.15
CA PRO A 81 -13.77 -3.87 -11.32
C PRO A 81 -13.10 -2.55 -10.91
N LEU A 82 -13.85 -1.52 -10.53
CA LEU A 82 -13.32 -0.19 -10.20
C LEU A 82 -12.37 -0.16 -8.99
N PRO A 83 -12.60 -0.90 -7.88
CA PRO A 83 -11.69 -0.92 -6.74
C PRO A 83 -10.33 -1.56 -7.08
N CYS A 84 -10.29 -2.58 -7.95
CA CYS A 84 -9.02 -3.23 -8.27
C CYS A 84 -8.06 -2.32 -9.06
N CYS A 85 -8.58 -1.32 -9.76
CA CYS A 85 -7.78 -0.31 -10.46
C CYS A 85 -7.01 0.57 -9.47
N SER A 86 -7.67 1.07 -8.43
CA SER A 86 -7.02 1.87 -7.39
C SER A 86 -6.00 1.04 -6.61
N ASN A 87 -6.36 -0.19 -6.23
CA ASN A 87 -5.51 -1.10 -5.48
C ASN A 87 -4.22 -1.44 -6.25
N SER A 88 -4.36 -1.76 -7.54
CA SER A 88 -3.23 -2.06 -8.42
C SER A 88 -2.33 -0.85 -8.61
N LEU A 89 -2.91 0.37 -8.68
CA LEU A 89 -2.15 1.61 -8.78
C LEU A 89 -1.26 1.82 -7.55
N ILE A 90 -1.83 1.68 -6.35
CA ILE A 90 -1.10 1.85 -5.08
C ILE A 90 -0.01 0.79 -4.95
N ALA A 91 -0.31 -0.49 -5.21
CA ALA A 91 0.69 -1.56 -5.18
C ALA A 91 1.84 -1.32 -6.18
N THR A 92 1.51 -0.86 -7.39
CA THR A 92 2.52 -0.54 -8.41
C THR A 92 3.39 0.65 -7.99
N ASN A 93 2.79 1.71 -7.44
CA ASN A 93 3.54 2.86 -6.96
C ASN A 93 4.47 2.47 -5.79
N ALA A 94 3.96 1.67 -4.83
CA ALA A 94 4.76 1.14 -3.75
C ALA A 94 5.93 0.26 -4.23
N ALA A 95 5.73 -0.56 -5.25
CA ALA A 95 6.80 -1.34 -5.88
C ALA A 95 7.86 -0.44 -6.54
N ARG A 96 7.46 0.63 -7.24
CA ARG A 96 8.38 1.62 -7.80
C ARG A 96 9.20 2.32 -6.72
N LEU A 97 8.56 2.71 -5.61
CA LEU A 97 9.24 3.32 -4.46
C LEU A 97 10.22 2.35 -3.79
N ARG A 98 9.85 1.06 -3.67
CA ARG A 98 10.76 0.00 -3.20
C ARG A 98 11.96 -0.16 -4.12
N LEU A 99 11.79 -0.11 -5.45
CA LEU A 99 12.90 -0.16 -6.40
C LEU A 99 13.87 1.01 -6.23
N ILE A 100 13.36 2.22 -5.96
CA ILE A 100 14.19 3.41 -5.69
C ILE A 100 14.94 3.28 -4.36
N ALA A 101 14.24 2.87 -3.31
CA ALA A 101 14.79 2.79 -1.95
C ALA A 101 15.76 1.63 -1.75
N GLY A 102 15.67 0.59 -2.60
CA GLY A 102 16.42 -0.65 -2.44
C GLY A 102 15.84 -1.57 -1.35
N PRO A 103 16.44 -2.76 -1.18
CA PRO A 103 15.93 -3.77 -0.24
C PRO A 103 16.28 -3.48 1.24
N GLU A 104 17.32 -2.70 1.50
CA GLU A 104 17.87 -2.51 2.85
C GLU A 104 17.12 -1.48 3.69
N LYS A 105 16.56 -0.45 3.03
CA LYS A 105 15.89 0.66 3.74
C LYS A 105 14.50 0.24 4.17
N ARG A 106 14.14 0.53 5.42
CA ARG A 106 12.80 0.26 5.92
C ARG A 106 11.81 1.27 5.35
N LEU A 107 10.79 0.83 4.64
CA LEU A 107 9.73 1.69 4.09
C LEU A 107 8.45 1.56 4.91
N LEU A 108 7.90 2.69 5.35
CA LEU A 108 6.67 2.75 6.14
C LEU A 108 5.62 3.61 5.45
N GLU A 109 4.39 3.11 5.38
CA GLU A 109 3.25 3.82 4.81
C GLU A 109 2.59 4.71 5.89
N MET A 110 2.57 6.02 5.63
CA MET A 110 2.19 7.07 6.58
C MET A 110 1.12 8.01 5.99
N GLY A 111 0.43 7.56 4.95
CA GLY A 111 -0.47 8.32 4.11
C GLY A 111 -1.94 8.21 4.50
N LEU A 112 -2.29 7.44 5.53
CA LEU A 112 -3.67 7.26 6.03
C LEU A 112 -4.51 8.55 6.02
N ARG A 113 -3.95 9.65 6.55
CA ARG A 113 -4.58 10.98 6.63
C ARG A 113 -4.93 11.66 5.30
N ARG A 114 -4.45 11.13 4.18
CA ARG A 114 -4.68 11.64 2.81
C ARG A 114 -5.19 10.55 1.87
N ALA A 115 -5.43 9.34 2.37
CA ALA A 115 -6.01 8.27 1.60
C ALA A 115 -7.45 8.63 1.20
N GLN A 116 -7.86 8.19 0.00
CA GLN A 116 -9.11 8.64 -0.62
C GLN A 116 -10.29 7.76 -0.22
N GLY A 117 -11.30 8.34 0.43
CA GLY A 117 -12.54 7.66 0.82
C GLY A 117 -12.46 6.90 2.14
N PRO A 118 -13.60 6.38 2.63
CA PRO A 118 -13.70 5.74 3.95
C PRO A 118 -12.86 4.46 4.06
N ASP A 119 -12.80 3.65 3.00
CA ASP A 119 -11.98 2.43 2.93
C ASP A 119 -10.57 2.69 2.39
N GLY A 120 -10.28 3.92 1.98
CA GLY A 120 -9.03 4.31 1.32
C GLY A 120 -7.82 4.04 2.20
N GLY A 121 -7.93 4.31 3.50
CA GLY A 121 -6.87 4.06 4.47
C GLY A 121 -6.48 2.59 4.55
N LEU A 122 -7.46 1.71 4.80
CA LEU A 122 -7.23 0.26 4.91
C LEU A 122 -6.65 -0.30 3.61
N THR A 123 -7.22 0.10 2.49
CA THR A 123 -6.81 -0.31 1.16
C THR A 123 -5.39 0.14 0.86
N ALA A 124 -5.08 1.42 1.04
CA ALA A 124 -3.77 1.97 0.71
C ALA A 124 -2.66 1.31 1.53
N SER A 125 -2.87 1.11 2.83
CA SER A 125 -1.90 0.41 3.69
C SER A 125 -1.69 -1.04 3.26
N THR A 126 -2.77 -1.77 2.94
CA THR A 126 -2.72 -3.17 2.51
C THR A 126 -1.93 -3.33 1.21
N TYR A 127 -2.25 -2.53 0.19
CA TYR A 127 -1.62 -2.66 -1.13
C TYR A 127 -0.23 -2.02 -1.20
N SER A 128 0.07 -1.03 -0.34
CA SER A 128 1.45 -0.54 -0.18
C SER A 128 2.36 -1.62 0.39
N TYR A 129 1.89 -2.36 1.41
CA TYR A 129 2.60 -3.50 1.97
C TYR A 129 2.82 -4.61 0.92
N LEU A 130 1.77 -4.97 0.17
CA LEU A 130 1.87 -5.92 -0.95
C LEU A 130 2.92 -5.48 -1.99
N GLY A 131 2.93 -4.19 -2.35
CA GLY A 131 3.85 -3.62 -3.32
C GLY A 131 5.32 -3.59 -2.86
N GLY A 132 5.58 -3.66 -1.55
CA GLY A 132 6.94 -3.81 -1.03
C GLY A 132 7.26 -3.02 0.24
N PHE A 133 6.34 -2.24 0.79
CA PHE A 133 6.56 -1.54 2.06
C PHE A 133 6.60 -2.52 3.24
N ASP A 134 7.29 -2.16 4.31
CA ASP A 134 7.55 -3.04 5.46
C ASP A 134 6.53 -2.90 6.58
N GLY A 135 5.77 -1.81 6.59
CA GLY A 135 4.71 -1.59 7.57
C GLY A 135 3.89 -0.33 7.28
N SER A 136 2.93 -0.05 8.15
CA SER A 136 2.03 1.08 8.04
C SER A 136 1.71 1.69 9.41
N SER A 137 1.33 2.96 9.43
CA SER A 137 0.71 3.62 10.59
C SER A 137 -0.74 3.19 10.86
N ASN A 138 -1.38 2.50 9.92
CA ASN A 138 -2.79 2.16 10.01
C ASN A 138 -3.04 0.92 10.86
N VAL A 139 -3.54 1.14 12.07
CA VAL A 139 -3.89 0.07 13.03
C VAL A 139 -4.97 -0.88 12.51
N LEU A 140 -5.92 -0.39 11.69
CA LEU A 140 -6.98 -1.22 11.12
C LEU A 140 -6.42 -2.23 10.11
N ALA A 141 -5.41 -1.83 9.34
CA ALA A 141 -4.70 -2.74 8.44
C ALA A 141 -3.91 -3.81 9.22
N GLY A 142 -3.32 -3.43 10.36
CA GLY A 142 -2.71 -4.39 11.28
C GLY A 142 -3.73 -5.39 11.82
N GLN A 143 -4.87 -4.91 12.31
CA GLN A 143 -5.92 -5.74 12.89
C GLN A 143 -6.54 -6.72 11.89
N LEU A 144 -6.92 -6.24 10.70
CA LEU A 144 -7.68 -7.04 9.73
C LEU A 144 -6.80 -7.86 8.79
N ARG A 145 -5.59 -7.40 8.49
CA ARG A 145 -4.73 -7.95 7.43
C ARG A 145 -3.34 -8.35 7.91
N GLY A 146 -3.02 -8.17 9.19
CA GLY A 146 -1.71 -8.52 9.75
C GLY A 146 -0.56 -7.68 9.21
N VAL A 147 -0.83 -6.48 8.67
CA VAL A 147 0.23 -5.56 8.23
C VAL A 147 1.02 -5.09 9.46
N PRO A 148 2.36 -5.18 9.47
CA PRO A 148 3.16 -4.68 10.58
C PRO A 148 2.87 -3.20 10.83
N VAL A 149 2.47 -2.89 12.07
CA VAL A 149 2.15 -1.52 12.47
C VAL A 149 3.39 -0.85 13.01
N ALA A 150 3.68 0.34 12.50
CA ALA A 150 4.73 1.20 13.03
C ALA A 150 4.26 2.66 13.01
N GLY A 151 4.54 3.37 14.08
CA GLY A 151 4.18 4.77 14.24
C GLY A 151 5.18 5.46 15.16
N THR A 152 5.23 6.78 15.07
CA THR A 152 6.10 7.61 15.91
C THR A 152 5.24 8.71 16.56
N LEU A 153 5.90 9.62 17.26
CA LEU A 153 5.31 10.84 17.82
C LEU A 153 4.68 11.77 16.77
N ALA A 154 3.63 12.51 17.13
CA ALA A 154 3.04 13.56 16.29
C ALA A 154 3.47 14.95 16.78
N HIS A 155 3.53 15.93 15.88
CA HIS A 155 3.82 17.32 16.26
C HIS A 155 2.79 17.85 17.27
N SER A 156 1.50 17.50 17.11
CA SER A 156 0.43 17.90 18.03
C SER A 156 0.66 17.45 19.47
N PHE A 157 1.29 16.28 19.66
CA PHE A 157 1.67 15.82 21.00
C PHE A 157 2.76 16.73 21.56
N VAL A 158 3.84 16.98 20.82
CA VAL A 158 4.94 17.86 21.28
C VAL A 158 4.44 19.28 21.60
N THR A 159 3.62 19.86 20.73
CA THR A 159 3.10 21.23 20.91
C THR A 159 2.03 21.36 22.00
N SER A 160 1.53 20.24 22.54
CA SER A 160 0.55 20.28 23.64
C SER A 160 1.18 20.59 25.00
N PHE A 161 2.51 20.55 25.10
CA PHE A 161 3.26 20.82 26.33
C PHE A 161 3.83 22.25 26.33
N LEU A 162 3.61 22.96 27.44
CA LEU A 162 4.08 24.31 27.72
C LEU A 162 5.44 24.31 28.45
N GLY A 163 5.84 23.17 29.02
CA GLY A 163 7.07 23.01 29.80
C GLY A 163 6.91 23.28 31.29
N THR A 164 5.66 23.47 31.76
CA THR A 164 5.30 23.57 33.19
C THR A 164 4.63 22.30 33.71
N GLU A 165 4.40 21.32 32.83
CA GLU A 165 3.75 20.07 33.19
C GLU A 165 4.64 19.25 34.12
N VAL A 166 4.03 18.76 35.20
CA VAL A 166 4.64 17.78 36.10
C VAL A 166 3.92 16.46 35.87
N PRO A 167 4.62 15.39 35.44
CA PRO A 167 4.02 14.07 35.33
C PRO A 167 3.43 13.68 36.71
N PRO A 168 2.21 13.12 36.78
CA PRO A 168 1.65 12.63 38.04
C PRO A 168 2.56 11.62 38.74
N ASP A 169 3.30 10.84 37.95
CA ASP A 169 4.37 9.97 38.40
C ASP A 169 5.58 10.15 37.45
N PRO A 170 6.64 10.86 37.88
CA PRO A 170 7.86 11.04 37.08
C PRO A 170 8.85 9.88 37.24
N MET A 171 8.51 8.86 38.03
CA MET A 171 9.43 7.79 38.40
C MET A 171 9.52 6.72 37.30
N LEU A 172 10.74 6.38 36.91
CA LEU A 172 11.02 5.29 35.97
C LEU A 172 11.86 4.21 36.65
N ALA A 173 11.40 2.95 36.54
CA ALA A 173 12.13 1.79 37.05
C ALA A 173 13.29 1.42 36.11
N PRO A 174 14.39 0.85 36.62
CA PRO A 174 15.45 0.31 35.78
C PRO A 174 14.96 -0.82 34.87
N ALA A 175 15.54 -0.96 33.68
CA ALA A 175 15.13 -1.95 32.68
C ALA A 175 15.27 -3.40 33.14
N ALA A 176 16.21 -3.66 34.06
CA ALA A 176 16.45 -4.96 34.68
C ALA A 176 15.42 -5.32 35.78
N GLY A 177 14.56 -4.38 36.17
CA GLY A 177 13.56 -4.57 37.23
C GLY A 177 14.14 -4.63 38.65
N GLN A 178 15.44 -4.41 38.81
CA GLN A 178 16.14 -4.37 40.09
C GLN A 178 16.69 -2.96 40.33
N GLY A 179 16.44 -2.39 41.51
CA GLY A 179 16.95 -1.08 41.91
C GLY A 179 15.85 -0.03 42.17
N PRO A 180 16.21 1.12 42.74
CA PRO A 180 15.27 2.20 43.00
C PRO A 180 14.77 2.82 41.70
N THR A 181 13.51 3.25 41.69
CA THR A 181 13.00 4.10 40.62
C THR A 181 13.69 5.46 40.68
N VAL A 182 13.86 6.09 39.52
CA VAL A 182 14.51 7.40 39.38
C VAL A 182 13.52 8.40 38.80
N ASP A 183 13.53 9.64 39.32
CA ASP A 183 12.82 10.75 38.70
C ASP A 183 13.48 11.05 37.34
N LEU A 184 12.82 10.63 36.26
CA LEU A 184 13.35 10.77 34.92
C LEU A 184 13.48 12.24 34.53
N ALA A 185 12.53 13.10 34.92
CA ALA A 185 12.54 14.51 34.56
C ALA A 185 13.76 15.21 35.17
N ALA A 186 14.03 14.97 36.46
CA ALA A 186 15.20 15.51 37.14
C ALA A 186 16.52 15.00 36.54
N SER A 187 16.59 13.71 36.20
CA SER A 187 17.76 13.14 35.53
C SER A 187 18.00 13.76 34.16
N VAL A 188 16.94 14.08 33.42
CA VAL A 188 17.02 14.69 32.09
C VAL A 188 17.53 16.12 32.15
N GLU A 189 17.12 16.93 33.14
CA GLU A 189 17.69 18.28 33.32
C GLU A 189 19.20 18.22 33.58
N THR A 190 19.66 17.25 34.39
CA THR A 190 21.10 17.06 34.65
C THR A 190 21.87 16.68 33.38
N TRP A 191 21.30 15.81 32.55
CA TRP A 191 21.92 15.44 31.27
C TRP A 191 21.87 16.56 30.24
N LEU A 192 20.83 17.39 30.25
CA LEU A 192 20.69 18.51 29.34
C LEU A 192 21.84 19.51 29.50
N GLU A 193 22.25 19.82 30.73
CA GLU A 193 23.40 20.70 30.99
C GLU A 193 24.68 20.19 30.30
N ARG A 194 24.94 18.88 30.42
CA ARG A 194 26.11 18.23 29.80
C ARG A 194 26.01 18.22 28.28
N VAL A 195 24.83 17.92 27.72
CA VAL A 195 24.58 17.91 26.28
C VAL A 195 24.73 19.31 25.70
N CYS A 196 24.16 20.33 26.34
CA CYS A 196 24.29 21.72 25.91
C CYS A 196 25.75 22.18 25.93
N ALA A 197 26.52 21.85 26.98
CA ALA A 197 27.95 22.13 27.03
C ALA A 197 28.72 21.47 25.87
N HIS A 198 28.43 20.20 25.57
CA HIS A 198 29.05 19.47 24.46
C HIS A 198 28.71 20.06 23.08
N LEU A 199 27.46 20.50 22.90
CA LEU A 199 26.98 21.07 21.64
C LEU A 199 27.27 22.57 21.48
N GLY A 200 27.86 23.22 22.49
CA GLY A 200 28.11 24.66 22.49
C GLY A 200 26.83 25.50 22.53
N LEU A 201 25.80 25.03 23.24
CA LEU A 201 24.50 25.69 23.39
C LEU A 201 24.29 26.17 24.84
N GLY A 202 23.53 27.24 25.00
CA GLY A 202 22.97 27.63 26.30
C GLY A 202 21.85 26.68 26.74
N VAL A 203 21.83 26.31 28.02
CA VAL A 203 20.83 25.38 28.61
C VAL A 203 19.38 25.90 28.49
N GLN A 204 19.21 27.21 28.30
CA GLN A 204 17.89 27.83 28.11
C GLN A 204 17.39 27.77 26.66
N GLU A 205 18.22 27.37 25.69
CA GLU A 205 17.84 27.32 24.28
C GLU A 205 16.88 26.17 23.95
N PRO A 206 17.09 24.93 24.44
CA PRO A 206 16.18 23.83 24.13
C PRO A 206 14.80 24.04 24.74
N HIS A 207 13.76 23.90 23.91
CA HIS A 207 12.39 24.20 24.29
C HIS A 207 11.91 23.28 25.42
N ARG A 208 11.48 23.87 26.54
CA ARG A 208 11.06 23.13 27.75
C ARG A 208 9.85 22.24 27.50
N GLY A 209 8.86 22.72 26.74
CA GLY A 209 7.69 21.92 26.37
C GLY A 209 8.05 20.72 25.49
N GLU A 210 9.05 20.85 24.61
CA GLU A 210 9.50 19.73 23.78
C GLU A 210 10.19 18.66 24.62
N ARG A 211 10.98 19.10 25.61
CA ARG A 211 11.60 18.22 26.61
C ARG A 211 10.55 17.50 27.46
N ALA A 212 9.55 18.21 27.97
CA ALA A 212 8.46 17.63 28.75
C ALA A 212 7.71 16.56 27.93
N ALA A 213 7.44 16.83 26.65
CA ALA A 213 6.83 15.86 25.75
C ALA A 213 7.70 14.60 25.58
N PHE A 214 9.02 14.75 25.40
CA PHE A 214 9.91 13.60 25.27
C PHE A 214 10.01 12.79 26.56
N VAL A 215 10.07 13.44 27.73
CA VAL A 215 10.02 12.77 29.03
C VAL A 215 8.72 11.99 29.20
N ALA A 216 7.57 12.62 28.91
CA ALA A 216 6.27 11.96 28.98
C ALA A 216 6.19 10.74 28.04
N TYR A 217 6.75 10.85 26.82
CA TYR A 217 6.82 9.73 25.90
C TYR A 217 7.76 8.62 26.39
N ALA A 218 8.90 8.97 26.98
CA ALA A 218 9.87 8.03 27.54
C ALA A 218 9.31 7.28 28.75
N LEU A 219 8.53 7.94 29.62
CA LEU A 219 7.84 7.29 30.74
C LEU A 219 6.83 6.24 30.26
N ALA A 220 6.08 6.56 29.19
CA ALA A 220 5.10 5.63 28.62
C ALA A 220 5.74 4.50 27.80
N PHE A 221 6.85 4.79 27.10
CA PHE A 221 7.47 3.89 26.13
C PHE A 221 9.00 3.81 26.30
N PRO A 222 9.53 3.41 27.48
CA PRO A 222 10.96 3.49 27.77
C PRO A 222 11.81 2.57 26.89
N ARG A 223 11.26 1.42 26.45
CA ARG A 223 11.91 0.49 25.52
C ARG A 223 11.76 0.86 24.04
N ALA A 224 10.93 1.86 23.74
CA ALA A 224 10.59 2.25 22.37
C ALA A 224 10.69 3.78 22.15
N PHE A 225 11.49 4.45 22.97
CA PHE A 225 11.63 5.90 22.95
C PHE A 225 12.15 6.38 21.60
N GLN A 226 11.49 7.38 21.03
CA GLN A 226 11.84 8.02 19.77
C GLN A 226 11.72 9.53 19.92
N GLY A 227 12.50 10.31 19.17
CA GLY A 227 12.45 11.78 19.20
C GLY A 227 11.93 12.38 17.89
N LEU A 228 11.00 13.33 17.97
CA LEU A 228 10.57 14.15 16.82
C LEU A 228 11.31 15.49 16.84
N LEU A 229 12.34 15.66 16.02
CA LEU A 229 13.33 16.71 16.25
C LEU A 229 12.99 18.07 15.64
N ASP A 230 12.05 18.13 14.69
CA ASP A 230 11.80 19.30 13.86
C ASP A 230 10.51 20.05 14.22
N THR A 231 10.07 19.97 15.48
CA THR A 231 8.92 20.76 15.95
C THR A 231 9.29 22.25 16.04
N TYR A 232 10.46 22.57 16.58
CA TYR A 232 10.95 23.96 16.73
C TYR A 232 12.26 24.19 15.98
N SER A 233 13.34 23.55 16.43
CA SER A 233 14.66 23.62 15.80
C SER A 233 15.40 22.32 16.05
N VAL A 234 15.78 21.63 14.98
CA VAL A 234 16.52 20.36 15.09
C VAL A 234 17.79 20.54 15.91
N ARG A 235 18.64 21.51 15.56
CA ARG A 235 19.95 21.69 16.20
C ARG A 235 19.88 22.32 17.58
N ARG A 236 19.02 23.31 17.79
CA ARG A 236 18.98 24.11 19.03
C ARG A 236 17.99 23.60 20.07
N SER A 237 17.08 22.68 19.70
CA SER A 237 16.02 22.21 20.58
C SER A 237 15.80 20.70 20.51
N GLY A 238 15.41 20.17 19.35
CA GLY A 238 14.99 18.77 19.22
C GLY A 238 16.11 17.79 19.54
N LEU A 239 17.28 17.97 18.93
CA LEU A 239 18.46 17.12 19.14
C LEU A 239 19.00 17.19 20.58
N PRO A 240 19.23 18.37 21.21
CA PRO A 240 19.69 18.41 22.59
C PRO A 240 18.66 17.80 23.57
N ASN A 241 17.37 18.07 23.38
CA ASN A 241 16.32 17.45 24.20
C ASN A 241 16.28 15.92 24.03
N PHE A 242 16.40 15.42 22.80
CA PHE A 242 16.44 13.98 22.53
C PHE A 242 17.64 13.32 23.20
N LEU A 243 18.83 13.88 23.05
CA LEU A 243 20.06 13.34 23.66
C LEU A 243 19.96 13.32 25.19
N ALA A 244 19.44 14.38 25.80
CA ALA A 244 19.26 14.44 27.25
C ALA A 244 18.35 13.30 27.76
N VAL A 245 17.24 13.02 27.07
CA VAL A 245 16.33 11.92 27.42
C VAL A 245 16.94 10.56 27.11
N ALA A 246 17.60 10.39 25.96
CA ALA A 246 18.22 9.14 25.57
C ALA A 246 19.32 8.71 26.56
N LEU A 247 20.18 9.64 27.00
CA LEU A 247 21.25 9.37 27.95
C LEU A 247 20.70 9.10 29.36
N ALA A 248 19.64 9.78 29.78
CA ALA A 248 18.95 9.48 31.03
C ALA A 248 18.36 8.05 31.03
N LEU A 249 17.77 7.64 29.91
CA LEU A 249 17.25 6.29 29.69
C LEU A 249 18.36 5.22 29.68
N GLU A 250 19.50 5.52 29.05
CA GLU A 250 20.66 4.63 29.01
C GLU A 250 21.23 4.36 30.41
N GLY A 251 21.27 5.38 31.27
CA GLY A 251 21.65 5.22 32.68
C GLY A 251 20.73 4.26 33.47
N LEU A 252 19.52 4.00 32.97
CA LEU A 252 18.55 3.04 33.53
C LEU A 252 18.52 1.70 32.78
N GLY A 253 19.40 1.50 31.80
CA GLY A 253 19.50 0.28 30.98
C GLY A 253 18.49 0.21 29.83
N TYR A 254 17.85 1.32 29.47
CA TYR A 254 17.02 1.42 28.26
C TYR A 254 17.83 1.95 27.07
N GLN A 255 17.32 1.72 25.86
CA GLN A 255 17.93 2.25 24.64
C GLN A 255 16.90 3.00 23.83
N ALA A 256 17.27 4.20 23.35
CA ALA A 256 16.48 4.94 22.39
C ALA A 256 16.44 4.21 21.04
N VAL A 257 15.28 4.20 20.38
CA VAL A 257 15.08 3.48 19.12
C VAL A 257 15.42 4.34 17.90
N GLY A 258 15.21 5.66 17.96
CA GLY A 258 15.57 6.53 16.85
C GLY A 258 14.96 7.92 16.89
N VAL A 259 15.13 8.65 15.79
CA VAL A 259 14.65 10.03 15.61
C VAL A 259 13.89 10.19 14.30
N ARG A 260 12.95 11.14 14.25
CA ARG A 260 12.17 11.51 13.06
C ARG A 260 12.42 12.97 12.70
N LEU A 261 12.53 13.20 11.39
CA LEU A 261 12.47 14.50 10.71
C LEU A 261 11.35 14.46 9.67
N ASP A 262 10.54 15.51 9.57
CA ASP A 262 9.45 15.66 8.60
C ASP A 262 9.70 16.83 7.63
N SER A 263 10.65 17.72 7.93
CA SER A 263 10.92 18.96 7.18
C SER A 263 12.41 19.32 7.11
N GLY A 264 12.77 20.13 6.10
CA GLY A 264 14.15 20.57 5.85
C GLY A 264 14.88 19.73 4.79
N ASP A 265 16.20 19.95 4.66
CA ASP A 265 17.06 19.05 3.89
C ASP A 265 17.35 17.79 4.71
N LEU A 266 16.49 16.78 4.52
CA LEU A 266 16.54 15.55 5.29
C LEU A 266 17.86 14.80 5.14
N LEU A 267 18.52 14.90 3.98
CA LEU A 267 19.78 14.20 3.74
C LEU A 267 20.91 14.89 4.51
N GLN A 268 21.00 16.21 4.40
CA GLN A 268 21.97 17.00 5.14
C GLN A 268 21.76 16.86 6.65
N GLN A 269 20.52 17.00 7.12
CA GLN A 269 20.19 16.88 8.54
C GLN A 269 20.50 15.47 9.08
N ALA A 270 20.23 14.40 8.32
CA ALA A 270 20.57 13.04 8.73
C ALA A 270 22.09 12.86 8.91
N GLN A 271 22.90 13.40 7.99
CA GLN A 271 24.36 13.36 8.09
C GLN A 271 24.86 14.13 9.33
N GLU A 272 24.30 15.31 9.58
CA GLU A 272 24.67 16.15 10.72
C GLU A 272 24.32 15.49 12.06
N ILE A 273 23.11 14.97 12.20
CA ILE A 273 22.65 14.28 13.42
C ILE A 273 23.54 13.07 13.70
N ARG A 274 23.87 12.29 12.67
CA ARG A 274 24.74 11.12 12.82
C ARG A 274 26.16 11.50 13.19
N GLY A 275 26.68 12.61 12.66
CA GLY A 275 27.92 13.21 13.12
C GLY A 275 27.90 13.48 14.63
N VAL A 276 26.83 14.10 15.13
CA VAL A 276 26.66 14.36 16.57
C VAL A 276 26.54 13.06 17.39
N PHE A 277 25.78 12.07 16.92
CA PHE A 277 25.68 10.78 17.62
C PHE A 277 27.04 10.10 17.75
N ARG A 278 27.87 10.11 16.70
CA ARG A 278 29.24 9.56 16.77
C ARG A 278 30.11 10.27 17.80
N THR A 279 30.04 11.60 17.88
CA THR A 279 30.86 12.34 18.87
C THR A 279 30.38 12.05 20.29
N VAL A 280 29.08 12.10 20.56
CA VAL A 280 28.53 11.78 21.88
C VAL A 280 28.89 10.36 22.31
N ALA A 281 28.77 9.40 21.39
CA ALA A 281 29.08 8.00 21.67
C ALA A 281 30.57 7.77 21.94
N ALA A 282 31.47 8.44 21.20
CA ALA A 282 32.91 8.41 21.47
C ALA A 282 33.29 9.00 22.84
N HIS A 283 32.53 10.00 23.34
CA HIS A 283 32.77 10.59 24.66
C HIS A 283 32.20 9.73 25.80
N ASN A 284 31.19 8.91 25.53
CA ASN A 284 30.49 8.08 26.52
C ASN A 284 30.93 6.61 26.55
N SER A 285 32.07 6.27 25.92
CA SER A 285 32.70 4.94 25.85
C SER A 285 32.15 4.05 24.73
N ILE A 286 32.91 3.94 23.63
CA ILE A 286 32.66 2.94 22.59
C ILE A 286 33.98 2.29 22.14
N ASP A 287 33.93 0.96 21.99
CA ASP A 287 34.94 0.05 21.42
C ASP A 287 35.12 0.25 19.90
N GLU A 288 36.31 0.00 19.35
CA GLU A 288 36.71 0.41 17.98
C GLU A 288 35.80 -0.15 16.85
N GLU A 289 35.12 -1.27 17.08
CA GLU A 289 34.28 -1.97 16.09
C GLU A 289 32.93 -1.28 15.82
N GLU A 290 32.32 -0.66 16.84
CA GLU A 290 31.06 0.08 16.71
C GLU A 290 31.30 1.45 16.02
N LEU A 291 32.47 2.06 16.25
CA LEU A 291 32.92 3.27 15.55
C LEU A 291 33.14 3.01 14.06
N ALA A 292 33.67 1.84 13.68
CA ALA A 292 33.85 1.42 12.29
C ALA A 292 32.51 1.16 11.58
N ARG A 293 31.53 0.56 12.27
CA ARG A 293 30.15 0.40 11.77
C ARG A 293 29.46 1.73 11.53
N LEU A 294 29.64 2.67 12.45
CA LEU A 294 29.07 4.00 12.33
C LEU A 294 29.70 4.79 11.19
N ALA A 295 30.98 4.60 10.84
CA ALA A 295 31.72 5.40 9.86
C ALA A 295 31.49 5.02 8.37
N GLN A 296 30.68 4.01 8.04
CA GLN A 296 30.46 3.60 6.65
C GLN A 296 29.69 4.68 5.84
N LYS A 297 30.32 5.16 4.76
CA LYS A 297 29.75 6.15 3.83
C LYS A 297 28.55 5.58 3.08
N GLY A 298 27.35 6.08 3.41
CA GLY A 298 26.08 5.85 2.73
C GLY A 298 25.03 6.88 3.18
N SER A 299 23.79 6.79 2.68
CA SER A 299 22.69 7.57 3.29
C SER A 299 22.43 7.05 4.70
N GLU A 300 22.63 7.91 5.69
CA GLU A 300 22.50 7.61 7.13
C GLU A 300 21.05 7.38 7.60
N VAL A 301 20.09 7.52 6.69
CA VAL A 301 18.66 7.27 6.91
C VAL A 301 18.39 5.77 6.91
N ASN A 302 17.84 5.23 8.00
CA ASN A 302 17.53 3.79 8.11
C ASN A 302 16.08 3.43 7.77
N GLY A 303 15.17 4.40 7.89
CA GLY A 303 13.76 4.23 7.59
C GLY A 303 13.15 5.46 6.94
N ILE A 304 12.19 5.25 6.05
CA ILE A 304 11.53 6.30 5.28
C ILE A 304 10.03 6.13 5.44
N GLY A 305 9.38 7.12 6.07
CA GLY A 305 7.93 7.22 6.13
C GLY A 305 7.40 7.99 4.93
N ILE A 306 6.59 7.35 4.08
CA ILE A 306 6.02 7.98 2.88
C ILE A 306 4.51 8.13 3.07
N GLY A 307 4.05 9.38 2.97
CA GLY A 307 2.65 9.76 3.20
C GLY A 307 1.84 9.90 1.92
N THR A 308 1.52 11.15 1.57
CA THR A 308 0.60 11.47 0.46
C THR A 308 0.99 10.82 -0.87
N SER A 309 2.27 10.83 -1.25
CA SER A 309 2.69 10.39 -2.59
C SER A 309 2.48 8.91 -2.86
N VAL A 310 2.50 8.04 -1.84
CA VAL A 310 2.23 6.60 -2.02
C VAL A 310 0.73 6.33 -2.19
N VAL A 311 -0.11 7.04 -1.42
CA VAL A 311 -1.57 6.78 -1.39
C VAL A 311 -2.37 7.55 -2.43
N THR A 312 -1.89 8.71 -2.90
CA THR A 312 -2.60 9.54 -3.89
C THR A 312 -2.04 9.44 -5.30
N CYS A 313 -0.88 8.80 -5.48
CA CYS A 313 -0.22 8.59 -6.77
C CYS A 313 -0.21 9.86 -7.66
N PRO A 314 0.35 10.99 -7.20
CA PRO A 314 0.07 12.31 -7.76
C PRO A 314 0.49 12.49 -9.23
N ARG A 315 1.50 11.73 -9.71
CA ARG A 315 1.92 11.77 -11.12
C ARG A 315 0.91 11.12 -12.06
N GLN A 316 0.14 10.15 -11.56
CA GLN A 316 -0.87 9.42 -12.30
C GLN A 316 -1.89 8.85 -11.29
N PRO A 317 -2.93 9.63 -10.92
CA PRO A 317 -3.86 9.26 -9.85
C PRO A 317 -4.88 8.19 -10.28
N SER A 318 -4.85 7.75 -11.53
CA SER A 318 -5.72 6.70 -12.06
C SER A 318 -4.98 5.80 -13.05
N LEU A 319 -5.35 4.52 -13.06
CA LEU A 319 -5.01 3.62 -14.16
C LEU A 319 -6.12 3.69 -15.22
N GLY A 320 -5.74 3.67 -16.51
CA GLY A 320 -6.67 3.62 -17.64
C GLY A 320 -7.35 2.25 -17.83
N CYS A 321 -7.67 1.55 -16.74
CA CYS A 321 -8.37 0.27 -16.82
C CYS A 321 -9.80 0.45 -17.32
N VAL A 322 -10.25 -0.45 -18.20
CA VAL A 322 -11.56 -0.39 -18.83
C VAL A 322 -12.31 -1.71 -18.71
N TYR A 323 -13.60 -1.65 -18.39
CA TYR A 323 -14.48 -2.82 -18.41
C TYR A 323 -15.27 -2.86 -19.71
N LYS A 324 -15.19 -3.98 -20.44
CA LYS A 324 -15.74 -4.13 -21.79
C LYS A 324 -16.46 -5.47 -21.97
N LEU A 325 -17.57 -5.41 -22.70
CA LEU A 325 -18.29 -6.58 -23.18
C LEU A 325 -17.54 -7.20 -24.34
N VAL A 326 -17.21 -8.49 -24.25
CA VAL A 326 -16.45 -9.18 -25.30
C VAL A 326 -17.26 -10.29 -25.98
N SER A 327 -18.35 -10.75 -25.36
CA SER A 327 -19.27 -11.73 -25.96
C SER A 327 -20.67 -11.69 -25.34
N VAL A 328 -21.70 -11.92 -26.17
CA VAL A 328 -23.12 -12.04 -25.77
C VAL A 328 -23.75 -13.23 -26.49
N GLY A 329 -24.38 -14.15 -25.75
CA GLY A 329 -25.01 -15.34 -26.33
C GLY A 329 -24.00 -16.20 -27.10
N GLY A 330 -22.77 -16.29 -26.59
CA GLY A 330 -21.65 -16.94 -27.28
C GLY A 330 -21.10 -16.21 -28.51
N GLN A 331 -21.75 -15.13 -28.95
CA GLN A 331 -21.31 -14.36 -30.11
C GLN A 331 -20.27 -13.31 -29.70
N PRO A 332 -19.12 -13.20 -30.39
CA PRO A 332 -18.11 -12.19 -30.08
C PRO A 332 -18.63 -10.76 -30.29
N ARG A 333 -18.11 -9.81 -29.50
CA ARG A 333 -18.37 -8.37 -29.65
C ARG A 333 -17.06 -7.61 -29.66
N MET A 334 -16.94 -6.65 -30.58
CA MET A 334 -15.77 -5.80 -30.74
C MET A 334 -16.23 -4.35 -30.83
N LYS A 335 -15.66 -3.45 -30.02
CA LYS A 335 -15.82 -2.02 -30.21
C LYS A 335 -14.78 -1.54 -31.22
N LEU A 336 -15.25 -1.15 -32.39
CA LEU A 336 -14.45 -0.41 -33.37
C LEU A 336 -14.49 1.07 -33.03
N THR A 337 -13.38 1.75 -33.31
CA THR A 337 -13.21 3.18 -33.05
C THR A 337 -12.15 3.72 -34.01
N GLU A 338 -12.24 5.01 -34.31
CA GLU A 338 -11.32 5.71 -35.24
C GLU A 338 -9.87 5.62 -34.80
N ASP A 339 -9.65 5.54 -33.49
CA ASP A 339 -8.35 5.34 -32.84
C ASP A 339 -8.04 3.83 -32.72
N PRO A 340 -7.13 3.26 -33.52
CA PRO A 340 -6.85 1.82 -33.49
C PRO A 340 -6.37 1.32 -32.13
N GLU A 341 -5.81 2.18 -31.28
CA GLU A 341 -5.33 1.81 -29.95
C GLU A 341 -6.47 1.57 -28.95
N LYS A 342 -7.64 2.17 -29.18
CA LYS A 342 -8.84 2.01 -28.33
C LYS A 342 -9.76 0.88 -28.77
N GLN A 343 -9.38 0.15 -29.82
CA GLN A 343 -10.11 -1.04 -30.26
C GLN A 343 -9.95 -2.17 -29.25
N THR A 344 -11.09 -2.71 -28.80
CA THR A 344 -11.14 -3.82 -27.83
C THR A 344 -10.96 -5.15 -28.53
N LEU A 345 -10.42 -6.18 -27.87
CA LEU A 345 -10.31 -7.50 -28.47
C LEU A 345 -11.63 -8.30 -28.32
N PRO A 346 -12.13 -8.93 -29.39
CA PRO A 346 -13.38 -9.69 -29.34
C PRO A 346 -13.26 -11.00 -28.57
N GLY A 347 -14.40 -11.60 -28.26
CA GLY A 347 -14.52 -12.98 -27.85
C GLY A 347 -14.11 -13.27 -26.41
N SER A 348 -14.55 -14.44 -25.95
CA SER A 348 -14.11 -15.03 -24.70
C SER A 348 -12.66 -15.48 -24.84
N LYS A 349 -11.78 -15.02 -23.93
CA LYS A 349 -10.32 -15.22 -24.05
C LYS A 349 -9.72 -15.97 -22.86
N ALA A 350 -8.60 -16.64 -23.11
CA ALA A 350 -7.64 -17.14 -22.14
C ALA A 350 -6.30 -16.40 -22.32
N ALA A 351 -5.53 -16.26 -21.25
CA ALA A 351 -4.28 -15.51 -21.24
C ALA A 351 -3.15 -16.36 -20.64
N PHE A 352 -2.01 -16.38 -21.32
CA PHE A 352 -0.85 -17.18 -20.95
C PHE A 352 0.42 -16.34 -21.00
N ARG A 353 1.36 -16.67 -20.12
CA ARG A 353 2.69 -16.07 -20.05
C ARG A 353 3.72 -17.06 -20.57
N LEU A 354 4.48 -16.62 -21.55
CA LEU A 354 5.53 -17.39 -22.19
C LEU A 354 6.88 -17.08 -21.54
N LEU A 355 7.58 -18.14 -21.14
CA LEU A 355 8.84 -18.05 -20.41
C LEU A 355 9.98 -18.73 -21.19
N GLY A 356 11.17 -18.14 -21.10
CA GLY A 356 12.42 -18.74 -21.57
C GLY A 356 12.94 -19.82 -20.62
N SER A 357 13.95 -20.58 -21.04
CA SER A 357 14.56 -21.67 -20.25
C SER A 357 15.20 -21.21 -18.94
N ASN A 358 15.63 -19.95 -18.88
CA ASN A 358 16.18 -19.31 -17.69
C ASN A 358 15.10 -18.63 -16.80
N GLY A 359 13.81 -18.85 -17.08
CA GLY A 359 12.70 -18.21 -16.37
C GLY A 359 12.46 -16.75 -16.75
N SER A 360 13.13 -16.24 -17.79
CA SER A 360 12.87 -14.89 -18.31
C SER A 360 11.49 -14.78 -18.94
N LEU A 361 10.86 -13.62 -18.76
CA LEU A 361 9.57 -13.28 -19.34
C LEU A 361 9.74 -12.91 -20.82
N LEU A 362 9.19 -13.71 -21.74
CA LEU A 362 9.29 -13.45 -23.18
C LEU A 362 8.17 -12.52 -23.64
N MET A 363 6.93 -12.92 -23.40
CA MET A 363 5.71 -12.19 -23.77
C MET A 363 4.49 -12.83 -23.12
N ASP A 364 3.37 -12.12 -23.12
CA ASP A 364 2.06 -12.71 -22.81
C ASP A 364 1.27 -12.94 -24.10
N VAL A 365 0.52 -14.04 -24.19
CA VAL A 365 -0.30 -14.44 -25.33
C VAL A 365 -1.76 -14.51 -24.94
N LEU A 366 -2.61 -13.89 -25.75
CA LEU A 366 -4.06 -14.02 -25.69
C LEU A 366 -4.55 -14.97 -26.77
N GLN A 367 -5.43 -15.88 -26.37
CA GLN A 367 -6.11 -16.81 -27.27
C GLN A 367 -7.60 -16.89 -26.93
N LEU A 368 -8.41 -17.42 -27.83
CA LEU A 368 -9.80 -17.73 -27.57
C LEU A 368 -9.89 -18.84 -26.52
N ALA A 369 -10.91 -18.79 -25.66
CA ALA A 369 -11.02 -19.72 -24.53
C ALA A 369 -11.23 -21.19 -24.94
N GLU A 370 -11.76 -21.41 -26.14
CA GLU A 370 -11.93 -22.72 -26.76
C GLU A 370 -10.64 -23.29 -27.39
N GLU A 371 -9.58 -22.47 -27.50
CA GLU A 371 -8.30 -22.95 -28.01
C GLU A 371 -7.59 -23.83 -26.97
N PRO A 372 -6.94 -24.92 -27.41
CA PRO A 372 -6.11 -25.71 -26.50
C PRO A 372 -5.00 -24.83 -25.91
N PRO A 373 -4.67 -24.96 -24.62
CA PRO A 373 -3.57 -24.21 -24.01
C PRO A 373 -2.24 -24.44 -24.74
N PRO A 374 -1.39 -23.41 -24.88
CA PRO A 374 -0.07 -23.57 -25.47
C PRO A 374 0.80 -24.47 -24.58
N GLN A 375 1.65 -25.31 -25.19
CA GLN A 375 2.51 -26.24 -24.47
C GLN A 375 3.97 -25.80 -24.46
N ALA A 376 4.69 -26.17 -23.41
CA ALA A 376 6.13 -25.99 -23.32
C ALA A 376 6.85 -26.73 -24.47
N GLY A 377 7.83 -26.07 -25.09
CA GLY A 377 8.60 -26.60 -26.21
C GLY A 377 7.87 -26.60 -27.56
N GLN A 378 6.58 -26.28 -27.59
CA GLN A 378 5.79 -26.16 -28.82
C GLN A 378 6.14 -24.87 -29.56
N GLU A 379 6.22 -24.93 -30.88
CA GLU A 379 6.35 -23.73 -31.70
C GLU A 379 4.99 -23.07 -31.88
N LEU A 380 4.91 -21.78 -31.54
CA LEU A 380 3.69 -20.98 -31.59
C LEU A 380 3.87 -19.85 -32.60
N ARG A 381 2.95 -19.76 -33.55
CA ARG A 381 2.83 -18.59 -34.43
C ARG A 381 1.89 -17.58 -33.77
N VAL A 382 2.39 -16.38 -33.51
CA VAL A 382 1.66 -15.35 -32.77
C VAL A 382 1.78 -13.99 -33.46
N TRP A 383 0.82 -13.10 -33.19
CA TRP A 383 0.79 -11.74 -33.72
C TRP A 383 1.01 -10.73 -32.60
N PRO A 384 2.22 -10.20 -32.42
CA PRO A 384 2.47 -9.12 -31.47
C PRO A 384 1.53 -7.94 -31.73
N ARG A 385 0.96 -7.37 -30.67
CA ARG A 385 0.03 -6.24 -30.79
C ARG A 385 0.73 -5.05 -31.45
N GLY A 386 0.18 -4.59 -32.58
CA GLY A 386 0.73 -3.47 -33.35
C GLY A 386 1.74 -3.89 -34.43
N ALA A 387 2.14 -5.16 -34.49
CA ALA A 387 2.92 -5.69 -35.59
C ALA A 387 2.02 -6.01 -36.79
N GLN A 388 2.55 -5.82 -38.00
CA GLN A 388 1.88 -6.22 -39.24
C GLN A 388 2.08 -7.71 -39.56
N GLU A 389 3.16 -8.29 -39.04
CA GLU A 389 3.56 -9.67 -39.35
C GLU A 389 3.53 -10.54 -38.08
N SER A 390 3.26 -11.83 -38.29
CA SER A 390 3.39 -12.84 -37.24
C SER A 390 4.86 -13.10 -36.91
N CYS A 391 5.15 -13.44 -35.66
CA CYS A 391 6.42 -14.03 -35.28
C CYS A 391 6.22 -15.47 -34.76
N THR A 392 7.31 -16.22 -34.72
CA THR A 392 7.33 -17.57 -34.19
C THR A 392 8.08 -17.59 -32.87
N VAL A 393 7.46 -18.15 -31.83
CA VAL A 393 8.04 -18.28 -30.49
C VAL A 393 7.95 -19.72 -30.01
N ARG A 394 9.00 -20.18 -29.33
CA ARG A 394 9.05 -21.51 -28.69
C ARG A 394 9.32 -21.34 -27.19
N PRO A 395 8.28 -21.26 -26.34
CA PRO A 395 8.46 -21.09 -24.90
C PRO A 395 9.06 -22.35 -24.27
N ALA A 396 9.93 -22.18 -23.28
CA ALA A 396 10.37 -23.29 -22.44
C ALA A 396 9.33 -23.64 -21.37
N HIS A 397 8.59 -22.64 -20.87
CA HIS A 397 7.48 -22.83 -19.95
C HIS A 397 6.30 -21.92 -20.31
N VAL A 398 5.10 -22.34 -19.92
CA VAL A 398 3.85 -21.63 -20.15
C VAL A 398 3.09 -21.55 -18.83
N GLU A 399 2.77 -20.34 -18.38
CA GLU A 399 2.00 -20.08 -17.16
C GLU A 399 0.61 -19.50 -17.52
N PRO A 400 -0.52 -20.10 -17.09
CA PRO A 400 -1.83 -19.47 -17.25
C PRO A 400 -1.95 -18.25 -16.30
N LEU A 401 -2.45 -17.13 -16.82
CA LEU A 401 -2.55 -15.87 -16.06
C LEU A 401 -3.89 -15.69 -15.34
N LEU A 402 -4.96 -16.25 -15.89
CA LEU A 402 -6.30 -16.19 -15.30
C LEU A 402 -6.60 -17.47 -14.54
N ARG A 403 -7.03 -17.33 -13.28
CA ARG A 403 -7.49 -18.43 -12.42
C ARG A 403 -8.97 -18.25 -12.09
N LEU A 404 -9.70 -19.36 -12.03
CA LEU A 404 -11.10 -19.38 -11.61
C LEU A 404 -11.19 -19.19 -10.08
N TRP A 405 -11.62 -18.02 -9.63
CA TRP A 405 -11.80 -17.72 -8.22
C TRP A 405 -13.24 -17.90 -7.74
N VAL A 406 -14.21 -17.52 -8.58
CA VAL A 406 -15.64 -17.55 -8.25
C VAL A 406 -16.38 -18.28 -9.36
N GLN A 407 -17.15 -19.29 -9.00
CA GLN A 407 -18.06 -20.02 -9.88
C GLN A 407 -19.44 -20.04 -9.25
N GLN A 408 -20.45 -19.60 -10.00
CA GLN A 408 -21.85 -19.57 -9.54
C GLN A 408 -22.03 -18.87 -8.18
N GLY A 409 -21.29 -17.77 -7.97
CA GLY A 409 -21.34 -16.97 -6.73
C GLY A 409 -20.59 -17.58 -5.53
N GLN A 410 -19.97 -18.75 -5.69
CA GLN A 410 -19.17 -19.40 -4.64
C GLN A 410 -17.69 -19.30 -4.94
N LEU A 411 -16.87 -19.13 -3.89
CA LEU A 411 -15.42 -19.21 -4.01
C LEU A 411 -15.01 -20.66 -4.29
N CYS A 412 -14.20 -20.87 -5.33
CA CYS A 412 -13.69 -22.20 -5.69
C CYS A 412 -12.51 -22.62 -4.81
N GLU A 413 -11.75 -21.65 -4.30
CA GLU A 413 -10.52 -21.85 -3.53
C GLU A 413 -10.43 -20.78 -2.43
N PRO A 414 -9.71 -21.04 -1.31
CA PRO A 414 -9.43 -20.02 -0.32
C PRO A 414 -8.59 -18.87 -0.90
N LEU A 415 -8.86 -17.64 -0.47
CA LEU A 415 -8.07 -16.48 -0.89
C LEU A 415 -6.65 -16.57 -0.32
N PRO A 416 -5.62 -16.15 -1.08
CA PRO A 416 -4.25 -16.14 -0.59
C PRO A 416 -4.12 -15.12 0.54
N SER A 417 -3.24 -15.42 1.48
CA SER A 417 -2.84 -14.46 2.49
C SER A 417 -2.11 -13.27 1.86
N LEU A 418 -2.07 -12.16 2.62
CA LEU A 418 -1.31 -10.98 2.19
C LEU A 418 0.19 -11.27 2.07
N ALA A 419 0.73 -12.16 2.92
CA ALA A 419 2.12 -12.58 2.88
C ALA A 419 2.45 -13.40 1.62
N GLU A 420 1.59 -14.36 1.24
CA GLU A 420 1.75 -15.12 -0.02
C GLU A 420 1.65 -14.19 -1.23
N SER A 421 0.68 -13.28 -1.23
CA SER A 421 0.50 -12.30 -2.31
C SER A 421 1.70 -11.36 -2.44
N ARG A 422 2.27 -10.91 -1.30
CA ARG A 422 3.50 -10.09 -1.27
C ARG A 422 4.70 -10.88 -1.79
N ALA A 423 4.88 -12.12 -1.34
CA ALA A 423 5.97 -12.97 -1.80
C ALA A 423 5.89 -13.23 -3.31
N PHE A 424 4.67 -13.50 -3.82
CA PHE A 424 4.42 -13.65 -5.25
C PHE A 424 4.75 -12.38 -6.04
N ALA A 425 4.36 -11.21 -5.53
CA ALA A 425 4.69 -9.92 -6.16
C ALA A 425 6.20 -9.68 -6.21
N GLN A 426 6.92 -9.90 -5.12
CA GLN A 426 8.39 -9.74 -5.08
C GLN A 426 9.10 -10.73 -6.01
N LEU A 427 8.66 -11.99 -6.04
CA LEU A 427 9.17 -12.99 -6.98
C LEU A 427 8.91 -12.56 -8.44
N SER A 428 7.70 -12.10 -8.76
CA SER A 428 7.34 -11.64 -10.10
C SER A 428 8.20 -10.45 -10.55
N LEU A 429 8.44 -9.48 -9.66
CA LEU A 429 9.31 -8.33 -9.94
C LEU A 429 10.77 -8.76 -10.14
N SER A 430 11.23 -9.78 -9.42
CA SER A 430 12.60 -10.30 -9.57
C SER A 430 12.86 -10.94 -10.94
N ARG A 431 11.81 -11.53 -11.55
CA ARG A 431 11.86 -12.17 -12.88
C ARG A 431 11.80 -11.19 -14.05
N LEU A 432 11.36 -9.94 -13.84
CA LEU A 432 11.36 -8.92 -14.89
C LEU A 432 12.79 -8.62 -15.35
N SER A 433 13.02 -8.38 -16.63
CA SER A 433 14.34 -7.93 -17.08
C SER A 433 14.66 -6.53 -16.53
N PRO A 434 15.95 -6.15 -16.41
CA PRO A 434 16.32 -4.78 -16.03
C PRO A 434 15.66 -3.72 -16.92
N ALA A 435 15.49 -4.01 -18.21
CA ALA A 435 14.85 -3.12 -19.17
C ALA A 435 13.36 -2.84 -18.88
N HIS A 436 12.60 -3.86 -18.45
CA HIS A 436 11.21 -3.69 -18.04
C HIS A 436 11.07 -3.08 -16.63
N ARG A 437 12.10 -3.20 -15.79
CA ARG A 437 12.13 -2.62 -14.43
C ARG A 437 12.51 -1.13 -14.40
N ARG A 438 12.97 -0.56 -15.52
CA ARG A 438 13.33 0.88 -15.60
C ARG A 438 12.12 1.74 -15.25
N LEU A 439 12.34 2.75 -14.40
CA LEU A 439 11.29 3.67 -13.98
C LEU A 439 10.97 4.72 -15.05
N GLU A 440 11.96 5.04 -15.87
CA GLU A 440 11.88 5.98 -16.97
C GLU A 440 12.18 5.23 -18.27
N GLN A 441 11.30 5.44 -19.26
CA GLN A 441 11.40 4.81 -20.59
C GLN A 441 11.71 3.29 -20.53
N PRO A 442 10.87 2.48 -19.84
CA PRO A 442 11.02 1.03 -19.88
C PRO A 442 10.79 0.50 -21.30
N GLU A 443 11.40 -0.64 -21.61
CA GLU A 443 11.01 -1.39 -22.82
C GLU A 443 9.55 -1.83 -22.74
N LEU A 444 8.88 -1.88 -23.89
CA LEU A 444 7.49 -2.32 -23.97
C LEU A 444 7.43 -3.84 -23.82
N TYR A 445 6.70 -4.29 -22.82
CA TYR A 445 6.42 -5.70 -22.64
C TYR A 445 5.42 -6.18 -23.70
N GLN A 446 5.82 -7.19 -24.48
CA GLN A 446 5.04 -7.63 -25.63
C GLN A 446 3.83 -8.46 -25.21
N VAL A 447 2.71 -8.17 -25.87
CA VAL A 447 1.46 -8.95 -25.80
C VAL A 447 1.10 -9.37 -27.21
N ALA A 448 0.88 -10.66 -27.44
CA ALA A 448 0.58 -11.21 -28.75
C ALA A 448 -0.77 -11.93 -28.78
N LEU A 449 -1.33 -12.08 -29.98
CA LEU A 449 -2.57 -12.80 -30.25
C LEU A 449 -2.27 -14.17 -30.87
N SER A 450 -3.07 -15.19 -30.53
CA SER A 450 -3.09 -16.45 -31.27
C SER A 450 -3.56 -16.23 -32.70
N GLU A 451 -3.23 -17.17 -33.59
CA GLU A 451 -3.67 -17.16 -34.99
C GLU A 451 -5.18 -17.05 -35.13
N LYS A 452 -5.95 -17.82 -34.34
CA LYS A 452 -7.41 -17.80 -34.40
C LYS A 452 -7.99 -16.50 -33.85
N LEU A 453 -7.41 -15.95 -32.78
CA LEU A 453 -7.86 -14.67 -32.24
C LEU A 453 -7.57 -13.52 -33.21
N GLN A 454 -6.40 -13.51 -33.86
CA GLN A 454 -6.08 -12.53 -34.90
C GLN A 454 -7.05 -12.65 -36.09
N ALA A 455 -7.30 -13.86 -36.58
CA ALA A 455 -8.26 -14.09 -37.66
C ALA A 455 -9.67 -13.61 -37.30
N LEU A 456 -10.10 -13.76 -36.04
CA LEU A 456 -11.38 -13.23 -35.57
C LEU A 456 -11.41 -11.69 -35.57
N VAL A 457 -10.32 -11.05 -35.12
CA VAL A 457 -10.16 -9.59 -35.16
C VAL A 457 -10.27 -9.07 -36.60
N ASP A 458 -9.57 -9.71 -37.54
CA ASP A 458 -9.56 -9.30 -38.95
C ASP A 458 -10.96 -9.44 -39.57
N LYS A 459 -11.62 -10.57 -39.30
CA LYS A 459 -12.99 -10.84 -39.77
C LYS A 459 -13.98 -9.77 -39.29
N LEU A 460 -13.95 -9.43 -38.00
CA LEU A 460 -14.88 -8.45 -37.43
C LEU A 460 -14.55 -7.03 -37.90
N SER A 461 -13.27 -6.69 -38.06
CA SER A 461 -12.84 -5.39 -38.57
C SER A 461 -13.25 -5.18 -40.03
N ALA A 462 -13.20 -6.24 -40.86
CA ALA A 462 -13.63 -6.18 -42.26
C ALA A 462 -15.14 -6.09 -42.44
N SER A 463 -15.94 -6.58 -41.47
CA SER A 463 -17.40 -6.59 -41.54
C SER A 463 -18.09 -5.25 -41.20
N SER A 464 -17.32 -4.23 -40.82
CA SER A 464 -17.84 -2.89 -40.53
C SER A 464 -18.01 -2.09 -41.82
N PRO A 465 -19.11 -1.36 -42.03
CA PRO A 465 -19.22 -0.45 -43.16
C PRO A 465 -18.10 0.58 -43.06
N ARG A 466 -17.19 0.63 -44.04
CA ARG A 466 -16.46 1.86 -44.32
C ARG A 466 -17.51 2.82 -44.85
N GLU A 467 -17.71 3.98 -44.23
CA GLU A 467 -18.53 5.02 -44.82
C GLU A 467 -18.03 5.27 -46.25
N SER A 468 -18.88 4.95 -47.23
CA SER A 468 -18.64 5.34 -48.62
C SER A 468 -18.51 6.86 -48.67
N PRO A 469 -17.51 7.44 -49.37
CA PRO A 469 -17.52 8.86 -49.63
C PRO A 469 -18.83 9.16 -50.36
N MET A 470 -19.61 10.13 -49.86
CA MET A 470 -20.77 10.63 -50.60
C MET A 470 -20.31 11.07 -51.98
N VAL A 471 -20.64 10.25 -52.99
CA VAL A 471 -20.60 10.65 -54.38
C VAL A 471 -21.57 11.81 -54.49
N GLY A 472 -21.04 13.02 -54.70
CA GLY A 472 -21.84 14.20 -54.98
C GLY A 472 -22.77 13.90 -56.15
N ALA A 473 -24.07 13.97 -55.89
CA ALA A 473 -25.05 14.06 -56.96
C ALA A 473 -24.86 15.42 -57.65
N ALA A 474 -24.75 15.35 -58.98
CA ALA A 474 -24.53 16.45 -59.91
C ALA A 474 -25.66 17.50 -59.90
#